data_AF-Q8C576-F1
#
_entry.id   AF-Q8C576-F1
#
_cell.length_a   1.000
_cell.length_b   1.000
_cell.length_c   1.000
_cell.angle_alpha   90.00
_cell.angle_beta   90.00
_cell.angle_gamma   90.00
#
_symmetry.space_group_name_H-M   'P 1'
#
loop_
_entity.id
_entity.type
_entity.pdbx_description
1 polymer ?
#
loop_
_entity_poly.entity_id
_entity_poly.type
_entity_poly.pdbx_seq_one_letter_code
_entity_poly.pdbx_strand_id
1 'polypeptide(L)'
;MDFQSARRAVLQLLGTTAPADVPALLHWMRTTRDFDEFTHDNNDIMLKNIADDLRKCLPVEAVLCSEHLALQKIRQQPEPTVHVDAFLYDEDFIDTLCEEGKMSRNYCTVCGSHRTAPLGFISHSFSLTELKFIYHHVLPDLSGKVLVDVGSRLGTVLYGGYLYSSAVQLCGVELNGQFCQLQEMIIKKYQFGDRIKVPLPYFFITSMTLS
;
A
#
# COMPACT_ATOMS: atom_id res chain seq x y z
N MET A 1 16.18 25.39 14.03
CA MET A 1 16.56 24.84 15.35
C MET A 1 17.26 23.51 15.10
N ASP A 2 18.40 23.23 15.74
CA ASP A 2 19.09 21.94 15.60
C ASP A 2 18.40 20.82 16.40
N PHE A 3 18.77 19.56 16.15
CA PHE A 3 18.14 18.39 16.80
C PHE A 3 18.24 18.42 18.33
N GLN A 4 19.37 18.85 18.91
CA GLN A 4 19.53 18.89 20.37
C GLN A 4 18.65 19.99 20.99
N SER A 5 18.57 21.14 20.33
CA SER A 5 17.71 22.24 20.75
C SER A 5 16.22 21.88 20.60
N ALA A 6 15.83 21.21 19.51
CA ALA A 6 14.46 20.72 19.31
C ALA A 6 14.06 19.65 20.34
N ARG A 7 14.95 18.68 20.60
CA ARG A 7 14.73 17.66 21.64
C ARG A 7 14.54 18.30 23.02
N ARG A 8 15.33 19.31 23.37
CA ARG A 8 15.17 20.04 24.63
C ARG A 8 13.84 20.78 24.71
N ALA A 9 13.42 21.44 23.62
CA ALA A 9 12.13 22.11 23.55
C ALA A 9 10.96 21.15 23.76
N VAL A 10 10.99 19.96 23.14
CA VAL A 10 9.96 18.93 23.33
C VAL A 10 9.92 18.44 24.78
N LEU A 11 11.08 18.19 25.40
CA LEU A 11 11.14 17.77 26.81
C LEU A 11 10.65 18.87 27.75
N GLN A 12 10.96 20.13 27.47
CA GLN A 12 10.46 21.27 28.24
C GLN A 12 8.95 21.40 28.11
N LEU A 13 8.40 21.24 26.90
CA LEU A 13 6.95 21.24 26.67
C LEU A 13 6.27 20.16 27.52
N LEU A 14 6.78 18.92 27.49
CA LEU A 14 6.29 17.81 28.31
C LEU A 14 6.36 18.13 29.82
N GLY A 15 7.39 18.84 30.27
CA GLY A 15 7.53 19.30 31.65
C GLY A 15 6.56 20.41 32.05
N THR A 16 6.02 21.17 31.09
CA THR A 16 5.03 22.22 31.31
C THR A 16 3.58 21.75 31.16
N THR A 17 3.36 20.59 30.55
CA THR A 17 2.04 19.95 30.45
C THR A 17 1.54 19.56 31.85
N ALA A 18 0.24 19.76 32.12
CA ALA A 18 -0.35 19.37 33.39
C ALA A 18 -0.08 17.88 33.67
N PRO A 19 0.34 17.48 34.89
CA PRO A 19 0.76 16.10 35.16
C PRO A 19 -0.29 15.03 34.82
N ALA A 20 -1.58 15.39 34.90
CA ALA A 20 -2.69 14.50 34.53
C ALA A 20 -2.77 14.22 33.02
N ASP A 21 -2.33 15.14 32.18
CA ASP A 21 -2.44 15.05 30.72
C ASP A 21 -1.18 14.47 30.06
N VAL A 22 -0.05 14.43 30.77
CA VAL A 22 1.22 13.88 30.26
C VAL A 22 1.08 12.47 29.70
N PRO A 23 0.39 11.50 30.36
CA PRO A 23 0.21 10.16 29.80
C PRO A 23 -0.56 10.16 28.47
N ALA A 24 -1.62 10.98 28.36
CA ALA A 24 -2.43 11.08 27.15
C ALA A 24 -1.63 11.73 26.00
N LEU A 25 -0.87 12.78 26.30
CA LEU A 25 0.01 13.43 25.33
C LEU A 25 1.10 12.48 24.84
N LEU A 26 1.76 11.74 25.73
CA LEU A 26 2.76 10.74 25.34
C LEU A 26 2.15 9.59 24.52
N HIS A 27 0.91 9.19 24.82
CA HIS A 27 0.20 8.20 24.03
C HIS A 27 -0.05 8.74 22.62
N TRP A 28 -0.65 9.94 22.49
CA TRP A 28 -0.86 10.60 21.19
C TRP A 28 0.45 10.75 20.41
N MET A 29 1.53 11.24 21.03
CA MET A 29 2.83 11.37 20.33
C MET A 29 3.38 10.04 19.80
N ARG A 30 3.01 8.91 20.41
CA ARG A 30 3.48 7.58 19.97
C ARG A 30 2.59 6.97 18.88
N THR A 31 1.34 7.39 18.79
CA THR A 31 0.34 6.74 17.92
C THR A 31 -0.21 7.66 16.84
N THR A 32 0.08 8.96 16.89
CA THR A 32 -0.39 9.91 15.89
C THR A 32 0.31 9.72 14.55
N ARG A 33 -0.43 9.98 13.47
CA ARG A 33 0.08 10.10 12.10
C ARG A 33 0.41 11.54 11.72
N ASP A 34 0.13 12.52 12.59
CA ASP A 34 0.37 13.95 12.31
C ASP A 34 1.86 14.23 12.03
N PHE A 35 2.77 13.38 12.52
CA PHE A 35 4.19 13.51 12.25
C PHE A 35 4.59 13.09 10.83
N ASP A 36 3.78 12.29 10.16
CA ASP A 36 4.07 11.77 8.82
C ASP A 36 4.15 12.92 7.80
N GLU A 37 3.38 14.00 7.99
CA GLU A 37 3.45 15.23 7.19
C GLU A 37 4.86 15.83 7.13
N PHE A 38 5.63 15.73 8.21
CA PHE A 38 6.99 16.26 8.29
C PHE A 38 8.06 15.32 7.72
N THR A 39 7.66 14.09 7.33
CA THR A 39 8.55 13.06 6.80
C THR A 39 8.28 12.70 5.35
N HIS A 40 7.41 13.46 4.68
CA HIS A 40 7.13 13.31 3.26
C HIS A 40 8.41 13.51 2.45
N ASP A 41 8.83 12.47 1.74
CA ASP A 41 9.97 12.52 0.85
C ASP A 41 9.54 12.43 -0.63
N ASN A 42 10.48 12.65 -1.54
CA ASN A 42 10.21 12.53 -2.98
C ASN A 42 9.81 11.09 -3.38
N ASN A 43 10.18 10.09 -2.58
CA ASN A 43 9.84 8.70 -2.83
C ASN A 43 8.35 8.46 -2.60
N ASP A 44 7.78 9.06 -1.55
CA ASP A 44 6.34 9.00 -1.25
C ASP A 44 5.53 9.59 -2.42
N ILE A 45 5.98 10.71 -2.98
CA ILE A 45 5.35 11.33 -4.17
C ILE A 45 5.45 10.39 -5.38
N MET A 46 6.58 9.72 -5.55
CA MET A 46 6.77 8.77 -6.66
C MET A 46 5.84 7.56 -6.53
N LEU A 47 5.64 7.01 -5.33
CA LEU A 47 4.67 5.93 -5.10
C LEU A 47 3.23 6.41 -5.35
N LYS A 48 2.87 7.63 -4.93
CA LYS A 48 1.55 8.22 -5.24
C LYS A 48 1.34 8.31 -6.76
N ASN A 49 2.33 8.81 -7.51
CA ASN A 49 2.24 8.87 -8.97
C ASN A 49 2.12 7.49 -9.63
N ILE A 50 2.79 6.46 -9.08
CA ILE A 50 2.65 5.09 -9.55
C ILE A 50 1.22 4.58 -9.30
N ALA A 51 0.65 4.84 -8.12
CA ALA A 51 -0.73 4.51 -7.81
C ALA A 51 -1.71 5.18 -8.80
N ASP A 52 -1.52 6.46 -9.09
CA ASP A 52 -2.32 7.21 -10.07
C ASP A 52 -2.26 6.60 -11.47
N ASP A 53 -1.09 6.12 -11.90
CA ASP A 53 -0.92 5.48 -13.19
C ASP A 53 -1.59 4.10 -13.24
N LEU A 54 -1.45 3.30 -12.19
CA LEU A 54 -2.11 2.00 -12.09
C LEU A 54 -3.63 2.14 -12.08
N ARG A 55 -4.18 3.14 -11.38
CA ARG A 55 -5.63 3.43 -11.36
C ARG A 55 -6.21 3.70 -12.75
N LYS A 56 -5.43 4.30 -13.67
CA LYS A 56 -5.87 4.52 -15.06
C LYS A 56 -6.00 3.23 -15.86
N CYS A 57 -5.36 2.15 -15.41
CA CYS A 57 -5.33 0.86 -16.10
C CYS A 57 -6.22 -0.20 -15.44
N LEU A 58 -6.78 0.09 -14.26
CA LEU A 58 -7.49 -0.87 -13.44
C LEU A 58 -8.94 -0.43 -13.19
N PRO A 59 -9.87 -1.38 -12.98
CA PRO A 59 -11.17 -1.05 -12.42
C PRO A 59 -11.02 -0.54 -10.98
N VAL A 60 -12.08 0.08 -10.44
CA VAL A 60 -12.05 0.67 -9.08
C VAL A 60 -11.74 -0.38 -8.01
N GLU A 61 -12.25 -1.60 -8.19
CA GLU A 61 -12.02 -2.72 -7.28
C GLU A 61 -10.59 -3.26 -7.36
N ALA A 62 -9.82 -2.85 -8.38
CA ALA A 62 -8.47 -3.33 -8.69
C ALA A 62 -8.37 -4.86 -8.89
N VAL A 63 -9.49 -5.52 -9.20
CA VAL A 63 -9.54 -6.96 -9.51
C VAL A 63 -9.66 -7.13 -11.01
N LEU A 64 -8.70 -7.84 -11.62
CA LEU A 64 -8.73 -8.12 -13.05
C LEU A 64 -9.74 -9.23 -13.37
N CYS A 65 -10.40 -9.15 -14.53
CA CYS A 65 -11.30 -10.20 -15.01
C CYS A 65 -10.60 -11.56 -15.14
N SER A 66 -9.28 -11.59 -15.35
CA SER A 66 -8.49 -12.81 -15.40
C SER A 66 -8.35 -13.52 -14.05
N GLU A 67 -8.60 -12.84 -12.93
CA GLU A 67 -8.57 -13.41 -11.57
C GLU A 67 -9.86 -14.17 -11.22
N HIS A 68 -10.29 -15.10 -12.08
CA HIS A 68 -11.57 -15.82 -11.98
C HIS A 68 -11.80 -16.46 -10.60
N LEU A 69 -10.77 -17.08 -10.02
CA LEU A 69 -10.87 -17.72 -8.70
C LEU A 69 -11.04 -16.71 -7.56
N ALA A 70 -10.37 -15.56 -7.63
CA ALA A 70 -10.53 -14.50 -6.64
C ALA A 70 -11.93 -13.90 -6.74
N LEU A 71 -12.38 -13.58 -7.96
CA LEU A 71 -13.73 -13.09 -8.23
C LEU A 71 -14.82 -14.06 -7.74
N GLN A 72 -14.63 -15.37 -7.91
CA GLN A 72 -15.57 -16.37 -7.39
C GLN A 72 -15.63 -16.34 -5.86
N LYS A 73 -14.49 -16.27 -5.17
CA LYS A 73 -14.45 -16.19 -3.69
C LYS A 73 -15.09 -14.91 -3.16
N ILE A 74 -14.86 -13.78 -3.83
CA ILE A 74 -15.48 -12.49 -3.49
C ILE A 74 -17.00 -12.61 -3.57
N ARG A 75 -17.52 -13.18 -4.66
CA ARG A 75 -18.97 -13.39 -4.86
C ARG A 75 -19.61 -14.37 -3.88
N GLN A 76 -18.82 -15.23 -3.25
CA GLN A 76 -19.29 -16.20 -2.26
C GLN A 76 -19.27 -15.65 -0.83
N GLN A 77 -18.85 -14.39 -0.61
CA GLN A 77 -18.88 -13.82 0.73
C GLN A 77 -20.32 -13.66 1.24
N PRO A 78 -20.60 -14.10 2.48
CA PRO A 78 -21.96 -14.08 3.03
C PRO A 78 -22.43 -12.66 3.37
N GLU A 79 -21.50 -11.78 3.74
CA GLU A 79 -21.77 -10.38 4.03
C GLU A 79 -21.36 -9.48 2.86
N PRO A 80 -22.10 -8.39 2.60
CA PRO A 80 -21.72 -7.41 1.60
C PRO A 80 -20.37 -6.76 1.92
N THR A 81 -19.37 -7.05 1.10
CA THR A 81 -17.99 -6.58 1.25
C THR A 81 -17.52 -5.88 -0.01
N VAL A 82 -16.85 -4.74 0.17
CA VAL A 82 -16.17 -4.02 -0.90
C VAL A 82 -14.67 -4.30 -0.83
N HIS A 83 -14.10 -4.54 -2.00
CA HIS A 83 -12.68 -4.84 -2.17
C HIS A 83 -11.98 -3.60 -2.70
N VAL A 84 -10.96 -3.14 -1.98
CA VAL A 84 -10.24 -1.91 -2.29
C VAL A 84 -8.75 -2.12 -2.14
N ASP A 85 -7.96 -1.75 -3.14
CA ASP A 85 -6.50 -1.82 -3.02
C ASP A 85 -5.96 -0.59 -2.26
N ALA A 86 -5.39 -0.79 -1.07
CA ALA A 86 -4.93 0.30 -0.20
C ALA A 86 -3.69 1.03 -0.72
N PHE A 87 -2.98 0.45 -1.71
CA PHE A 87 -1.94 1.18 -2.44
C PHE A 87 -2.55 2.21 -3.40
N LEU A 88 -3.68 1.87 -4.00
CA LEU A 88 -4.35 2.72 -4.99
C LEU A 88 -5.28 3.75 -4.36
N TYR A 89 -5.95 3.37 -3.28
CA TYR A 89 -6.99 4.15 -2.61
C TYR A 89 -6.74 4.14 -1.10
N ASP A 90 -6.15 5.22 -0.58
CA ASP A 90 -6.07 5.44 0.85
C ASP A 90 -7.44 5.85 1.43
N GLU A 91 -7.53 5.92 2.76
CA GLU A 91 -8.78 6.25 3.45
C GLU A 91 -9.34 7.62 3.02
N ASP A 92 -8.48 8.62 2.84
CA ASP A 92 -8.89 9.97 2.42
C ASP A 92 -9.46 9.96 0.99
N PHE A 93 -8.87 9.15 0.10
CA PHE A 93 -9.39 8.95 -1.25
C PHE A 93 -10.72 8.19 -1.25
N ILE A 94 -10.87 7.18 -0.39
CA ILE A 94 -12.14 6.45 -0.22
C ILE A 94 -13.24 7.41 0.24
N ASP A 95 -12.93 8.31 1.18
CA ASP A 95 -13.88 9.32 1.65
C ASP A 95 -14.30 10.26 0.53
N THR A 96 -13.34 10.72 -0.28
CA THR A 96 -13.62 11.52 -1.49
C THR A 96 -14.55 10.78 -2.46
N LEU A 97 -14.30 9.49 -2.72
CA LEU A 97 -15.17 8.67 -3.57
C LEU A 97 -16.59 8.51 -3.01
N CYS A 98 -16.71 8.47 -1.68
CA CYS A 98 -18.01 8.42 -1.00
C CYS A 98 -18.77 9.75 -1.13
N GLU A 99 -18.08 10.87 -0.95
CA GLU A 99 -18.65 12.22 -1.12
C GLU A 99 -19.11 12.47 -2.57
N GLU A 100 -18.35 11.98 -3.55
CA GLU A 100 -18.69 12.05 -4.98
C GLU A 100 -19.80 11.07 -5.39
N GLY A 101 -20.28 10.21 -4.48
CA GLY A 101 -21.30 9.20 -4.76
C GLY A 101 -20.84 8.06 -5.68
N LYS A 102 -19.53 7.93 -5.90
CA LYS A 102 -18.92 6.83 -6.68
C LYS A 102 -18.76 5.56 -5.83
N MET A 103 -18.80 5.71 -4.51
CA MET A 103 -18.68 4.63 -3.55
C MET A 103 -19.64 4.86 -2.36
N SER A 104 -19.90 3.81 -1.59
CA SER A 104 -20.61 3.92 -0.31
C SER A 104 -19.93 3.05 0.73
N ARG A 105 -19.83 3.54 1.97
CA ARG A 105 -19.43 2.74 3.15
C ARG A 105 -20.58 1.90 3.72
N ASN A 106 -21.80 2.09 3.22
CA ASN A 106 -23.00 1.40 3.71
C ASN A 106 -23.83 0.79 2.57
N TYR A 107 -24.58 -0.26 2.86
CA TYR A 107 -25.57 -0.83 1.95
C TYR A 107 -26.96 -0.82 2.58
N CYS A 108 -28.00 -0.81 1.75
CA CYS A 108 -29.38 -0.90 2.23
C CYS A 108 -29.69 -2.35 2.62
N THR A 109 -30.17 -2.59 3.84
CA THR A 109 -30.59 -3.94 4.28
C THR A 109 -31.86 -4.40 3.57
N VAL A 110 -32.66 -3.43 3.09
CA VAL A 110 -33.76 -3.61 2.15
C VAL A 110 -33.55 -2.60 1.03
N CYS A 111 -33.36 -3.08 -0.21
CA CYS A 111 -33.04 -2.23 -1.36
C CYS A 111 -34.05 -1.07 -1.51
N GLY A 112 -33.54 0.16 -1.66
CA GLY A 112 -34.35 1.38 -1.76
C GLY A 112 -34.87 1.93 -0.43
N SER A 113 -34.52 1.32 0.72
CA SER A 113 -34.86 1.86 2.04
C SER A 113 -33.76 2.74 2.62
N HIS A 114 -34.09 3.54 3.64
CA HIS A 114 -33.12 4.28 4.43
C HIS A 114 -32.50 3.45 5.57
N ARG A 115 -32.85 2.16 5.68
CA ARG A 115 -32.26 1.26 6.67
C ARG A 115 -30.97 0.71 6.08
N THR A 116 -29.85 1.23 6.57
CA THR A 116 -28.52 0.85 6.10
C THR A 116 -27.74 0.07 7.14
N ALA A 117 -26.76 -0.70 6.68
CA ALA A 117 -25.76 -1.39 7.47
C ALA A 117 -24.37 -1.14 6.86
N PRO A 118 -23.28 -1.18 7.65
CA PRO A 118 -21.93 -0.98 7.14
C PRO A 118 -21.53 -2.09 6.17
N LEU A 119 -20.81 -1.71 5.12
CA LEU A 119 -20.13 -2.65 4.23
C LEU A 119 -18.82 -3.12 4.88
N GLY A 120 -18.47 -4.39 4.71
CA GLY A 120 -17.11 -4.85 4.99
C GLY A 120 -16.14 -4.22 4.00
N PHE A 121 -14.93 -3.85 4.44
CA PHE A 121 -13.85 -3.42 3.54
C PHE A 121 -12.67 -4.37 3.67
N ILE A 122 -12.21 -4.92 2.56
CA ILE A 122 -11.03 -5.79 2.51
C ILE A 122 -10.02 -5.17 1.56
N SER A 123 -8.80 -5.02 2.06
CA SER A 123 -7.66 -4.64 1.23
C SER A 123 -6.83 -5.80 0.73
N HIS A 124 -6.21 -5.57 -0.42
CA HIS A 124 -5.52 -6.56 -1.24
C HIS A 124 -4.02 -6.30 -1.40
N SER A 125 -3.53 -5.20 -0.83
CA SER A 125 -2.16 -4.73 -0.94
C SER A 125 -1.82 -3.89 0.29
N PHE A 126 -0.53 -3.61 0.46
CA PHE A 126 -0.07 -2.64 1.44
C PHE A 126 -0.34 -1.22 0.97
N SER A 127 -0.79 -0.36 1.88
CA SER A 127 -0.79 1.09 1.68
C SER A 127 0.64 1.65 1.55
N LEU A 128 0.76 2.88 1.05
CA LEU A 128 2.05 3.58 0.96
C LEU A 128 2.72 3.69 2.33
N THR A 129 1.95 4.00 3.37
CA THR A 129 2.41 4.12 4.75
C THR A 129 2.92 2.78 5.28
N GLU A 130 2.21 1.68 5.02
CA GLU A 130 2.63 0.34 5.43
C GLU A 130 3.90 -0.10 4.70
N LEU A 131 4.02 0.19 3.40
CA LEU A 131 5.25 -0.08 2.63
C LEU A 131 6.45 0.65 3.23
N LYS A 132 6.31 1.96 3.46
CA LYS A 132 7.38 2.79 4.06
C LYS A 132 7.76 2.25 5.44
N PHE A 133 6.77 1.91 6.26
CA PHE A 133 7.00 1.34 7.58
C PHE A 133 7.76 0.01 7.52
N ILE A 134 7.34 -0.90 6.62
CA ILE A 134 7.99 -2.20 6.45
C ILE A 134 9.47 -2.02 6.08
N TYR A 135 9.77 -1.15 5.10
CA TYR A 135 11.15 -0.97 4.64
C TYR A 135 12.05 -0.21 5.62
N HIS A 136 11.51 0.76 6.37
CA HIS A 136 12.32 1.55 7.30
C HIS A 136 12.43 0.98 8.70
N HIS A 137 11.46 0.18 9.15
CA HIS A 137 11.36 -0.22 10.55
C HIS A 137 11.25 -1.72 10.78
N VAL A 138 10.76 -2.50 9.80
CA VAL A 138 10.55 -3.94 9.98
C VAL A 138 11.66 -4.76 9.35
N LEU A 139 12.00 -4.47 8.09
CA LEU A 139 13.02 -5.21 7.37
C LEU A 139 14.43 -4.81 7.85
N PRO A 140 15.38 -5.77 7.88
CA PRO A 140 16.76 -5.45 8.14
C PRO A 140 17.37 -4.68 6.97
N ASP A 141 18.57 -4.11 7.16
CA ASP A 141 19.34 -3.55 6.05
C ASP A 141 19.47 -4.57 4.90
N LEU A 142 19.06 -4.15 3.70
CA LEU A 142 19.04 -4.97 2.50
C LEU A 142 20.27 -4.76 1.60
N SER A 143 21.24 -3.96 2.03
CA SER A 143 22.48 -3.72 1.28
C SER A 143 23.16 -5.03 0.84
N GLY A 144 23.38 -5.18 -0.46
CA GLY A 144 23.97 -6.38 -1.05
C GLY A 144 23.06 -7.62 -1.09
N LYS A 145 21.79 -7.50 -0.70
CA LYS A 145 20.82 -8.61 -0.67
C LYS A 145 19.81 -8.51 -1.82
N VAL A 146 19.31 -9.66 -2.22
CA VAL A 146 18.19 -9.79 -3.15
C VAL A 146 16.90 -10.00 -2.35
N LEU A 147 15.87 -9.23 -2.65
CA LEU A 147 14.53 -9.41 -2.09
C LEU A 147 13.64 -10.07 -3.15
N VAL A 148 12.89 -11.09 -2.73
CA VAL A 148 11.93 -11.80 -3.60
C VAL A 148 10.53 -11.57 -3.04
N ASP A 149 9.65 -11.05 -3.88
CA ASP A 149 8.23 -10.82 -3.58
C ASP A 149 7.39 -11.87 -4.33
N VAL A 150 6.78 -12.78 -3.58
CA VAL A 150 6.02 -13.91 -4.15
C VAL A 150 4.53 -13.60 -4.14
N GLY A 151 3.93 -13.61 -5.33
CA GLY A 151 2.57 -13.10 -5.53
C GLY A 151 2.56 -11.58 -5.64
N SER A 152 3.48 -11.03 -6.44
CA SER A 152 3.75 -9.58 -6.45
C SER A 152 2.60 -8.71 -6.96
N ARG A 153 1.56 -9.28 -7.60
CA ARG A 153 0.36 -8.59 -8.09
C ARG A 153 0.65 -7.27 -8.81
N LEU A 154 0.39 -6.12 -8.19
CA LEU A 154 0.60 -4.81 -8.80
C LEU A 154 2.06 -4.35 -8.73
N GLY A 155 2.94 -5.07 -8.02
CA GLY A 155 4.37 -4.75 -7.85
C GLY A 155 4.66 -3.74 -6.75
N THR A 156 3.69 -3.45 -5.87
CA THR A 156 3.76 -2.36 -4.88
C THR A 156 4.93 -2.52 -3.91
N VAL A 157 5.18 -3.74 -3.45
CA VAL A 157 6.35 -4.09 -2.62
C VAL A 157 7.65 -3.84 -3.37
N LEU A 158 7.73 -4.19 -4.66
CA LEU A 158 8.93 -3.96 -5.49
C LEU A 158 9.22 -2.46 -5.66
N TYR A 159 8.19 -1.64 -5.88
CA TYR A 159 8.35 -0.19 -6.02
C TYR A 159 8.79 0.45 -4.71
N GLY A 160 8.15 0.07 -3.60
CA GLY A 160 8.57 0.50 -2.26
C GLY A 160 10.01 0.09 -1.97
N GLY A 161 10.39 -1.14 -2.30
CA GLY A 161 11.75 -1.63 -2.10
C GLY A 161 12.79 -0.93 -2.96
N TYR A 162 12.43 -0.50 -4.17
CA TYR A 162 13.34 0.28 -5.01
C TYR A 162 13.67 1.63 -4.36
N LEU A 163 12.65 2.30 -3.83
CA LEU A 163 12.74 3.65 -3.32
C LEU A 163 13.27 3.71 -1.88
N TYR A 164 12.88 2.77 -1.02
CA TYR A 164 13.18 2.80 0.41
C TYR A 164 14.30 1.85 0.85
N SER A 165 14.87 1.06 -0.07
CA SER A 165 15.93 0.11 0.28
C SER A 165 17.12 0.13 -0.67
N SER A 166 18.25 -0.34 -0.17
CA SER A 166 19.50 -0.56 -0.89
C SER A 166 19.67 -1.99 -1.42
N ALA A 167 18.58 -2.77 -1.51
CA ALA A 167 18.60 -4.14 -2.05
C ALA A 167 19.24 -4.15 -3.45
N VAL A 168 20.21 -5.03 -3.69
CA VAL A 168 20.91 -5.09 -5.00
C VAL A 168 19.94 -5.44 -6.13
N GLN A 169 18.91 -6.23 -5.82
CA GLN A 169 17.89 -6.65 -6.76
C GLN A 169 16.57 -6.94 -6.06
N LEU A 170 15.47 -6.62 -6.74
CA LEU A 170 14.09 -6.86 -6.31
C LEU A 170 13.43 -7.76 -7.35
N CYS A 171 13.03 -8.96 -6.97
CA CYS A 171 12.46 -9.95 -7.88
C CYS A 171 10.98 -10.18 -7.57
N GLY A 172 10.10 -9.85 -8.50
CA GLY A 172 8.66 -10.13 -8.40
C GLY A 172 8.30 -11.45 -9.06
N VAL A 173 7.64 -12.35 -8.34
CA VAL A 173 7.08 -13.58 -8.89
C VAL A 173 5.57 -13.44 -8.96
N GLU A 174 5.02 -13.46 -10.17
CA GLU A 174 3.59 -13.33 -10.40
C GLU A 174 3.14 -14.33 -11.49
N LEU A 175 2.00 -14.98 -11.24
CA LEU A 175 1.44 -16.00 -12.13
C LEU A 175 0.57 -15.37 -13.21
N ASN A 176 -0.14 -14.29 -12.87
CA ASN A 176 -1.03 -13.60 -13.80
C ASN A 176 -0.23 -12.70 -14.75
N GLY A 177 -0.18 -13.10 -16.03
CA GLY A 177 0.55 -12.35 -17.05
C GLY A 177 0.09 -10.90 -17.24
N GLN A 178 -1.18 -10.56 -16.96
CA GLN A 178 -1.65 -9.17 -17.04
C GLN A 178 -1.06 -8.31 -15.92
N PHE A 179 -0.91 -8.88 -14.72
CA PHE A 179 -0.20 -8.22 -13.63
C PHE A 179 1.29 -8.04 -13.94
N CYS A 180 1.96 -9.06 -14.51
CA CYS A 180 3.34 -8.89 -14.98
C CYS A 180 3.46 -7.75 -16.01
N GLN A 181 2.52 -7.63 -16.94
CA GLN A 181 2.50 -6.56 -17.94
C GLN A 181 2.32 -5.17 -17.31
N LEU A 182 1.42 -5.03 -16.33
CA LEU A 182 1.26 -3.79 -15.55
C LEU A 182 2.54 -3.45 -14.81
N GLN A 183 3.18 -4.45 -14.19
CA GLN A 183 4.43 -4.26 -13.48
C GLN A 183 5.53 -3.77 -14.42
N GLU A 184 5.70 -4.40 -15.59
CA GLU A 184 6.68 -3.99 -16.60
C GLU A 184 6.43 -2.59 -17.15
N MET A 185 5.16 -2.19 -17.31
CA MET A 185 4.77 -0.86 -17.77
C MET A 185 5.21 0.21 -16.78
N ILE A 186 4.98 0.01 -15.47
CA ILE A 186 5.48 0.90 -14.42
C ILE A 186 7.01 0.89 -14.36
N ILE A 187 7.64 -0.29 -14.35
CA ILE A 187 9.11 -0.42 -14.29
C ILE A 187 9.78 0.34 -15.42
N LYS A 188 9.23 0.27 -16.65
CA LYS A 188 9.74 1.02 -17.80
C LYS A 188 9.51 2.52 -17.66
N LYS A 189 8.30 2.94 -17.26
CA LYS A 189 7.93 4.36 -17.11
C LYS A 189 8.82 5.08 -16.09
N TYR A 190 9.07 4.44 -14.95
CA TYR A 190 9.85 5.00 -13.84
C TYR A 190 11.34 4.60 -13.87
N GLN A 191 11.77 3.84 -14.89
CA GLN A 191 13.15 3.41 -15.11
C GLN A 191 13.74 2.52 -14.00
N PHE A 192 12.91 1.73 -13.32
CA PHE A 192 13.34 0.86 -12.22
C PHE A 192 13.98 -0.47 -12.69
N GLY A 193 14.19 -0.62 -14.00
CA GLY A 193 14.63 -1.87 -14.62
C GLY A 193 16.08 -2.26 -14.30
N ASP A 194 16.87 -1.37 -13.69
CA ASP A 194 18.22 -1.66 -13.21
C ASP A 194 18.21 -2.63 -12.01
N ARG A 195 17.24 -2.50 -11.10
CA ARG A 195 17.13 -3.35 -9.89
C ARG A 195 15.89 -4.24 -9.84
N ILE A 196 14.76 -3.82 -10.42
CA ILE A 196 13.53 -4.64 -10.40
C ILE A 196 13.53 -5.60 -11.59
N LYS A 197 13.26 -6.89 -11.31
CA LYS A 197 13.01 -7.93 -12.31
C LYS A 197 11.69 -8.63 -12.03
N VAL A 198 10.87 -8.78 -13.06
CA VAL A 198 9.61 -9.53 -13.01
C VAL A 198 9.66 -10.55 -14.15
N PRO A 199 10.19 -11.76 -13.93
CA PRO A 199 10.19 -12.78 -14.97
C PRO A 199 8.77 -13.20 -15.33
N LEU A 200 8.52 -13.37 -16.63
CA LEU A 200 7.23 -13.84 -17.12
C LEU A 200 6.92 -15.25 -16.60
N PRO A 201 5.63 -15.56 -16.33
CA PRO A 201 5.22 -16.81 -15.69
C PRO A 201 5.68 -18.07 -16.45
N TYR A 202 5.76 -18.03 -17.78
CA TYR A 202 6.24 -19.15 -18.60
C TYR A 202 7.74 -19.47 -18.41
N PHE A 203 8.54 -18.50 -17.98
CA PHE A 203 9.97 -18.69 -17.72
C PHE A 203 10.23 -19.39 -16.37
N PHE A 204 9.32 -19.23 -15.41
CA PHE A 204 9.42 -19.87 -14.08
C PHE A 204 9.00 -21.34 -14.11
N ILE A 205 7.95 -21.68 -14.87
CA ILE A 205 7.48 -23.08 -14.98
C ILE A 205 8.53 -23.96 -15.68
N THR A 206 9.24 -23.41 -16.66
CA THR A 206 10.29 -24.13 -17.39
C THR A 206 11.59 -24.30 -16.60
N SER A 207 11.94 -23.36 -15.72
CA SER A 207 13.13 -23.50 -14.86
C SER A 207 12.92 -24.48 -13.69
N MET A 208 11.71 -24.56 -13.13
CA MET A 208 11.39 -25.52 -12.06
C MET A 208 11.19 -26.96 -12.53
N THR A 209 10.89 -27.18 -13.81
CA THR A 209 10.76 -28.54 -14.39
C THR A 209 12.09 -29.13 -14.87
N LEU A 210 13.16 -28.34 -14.83
CA LEU A 210 14.52 -28.74 -15.19
C LEU A 210 15.45 -28.88 -13.95
N SER A 211 14.89 -28.90 -12.74
CA SER A 211 15.59 -29.17 -11.47
C SER A 211 15.26 -30.57 -10.97
#